data_AF-A0A2T3JDF7-F1
#
_entry.id   AF-A0A2T3JDF7-F1
#
_cell.length_a   1.000
_cell.length_b   1.000
_cell.length_c   1.000
_cell.angle_alpha   90.00
_cell.angle_beta   90.00
_cell.angle_gamma   90.00
#
_symmetry.space_group_name_H-M   'P 1'
#
loop_
_entity.id
_entity.type
_entity.pdbx_description
1 polymer ?
#
loop_
_entity_poly.entity_id
_entity_poly.type
_entity_poly.pdbx_seq_one_letter_code
_entity_poly.pdbx_strand_id
1 'polypeptide(L)'
;MIEQITELKNSWMASHITDAEFPTPLSEKGLNLYQSRLKQLSTQFLSTIPSNSDSELTYYRVDCHPLTIRFSMVLASQWEDENEKEAVFEYLTQIMFEDDSPAHLYVGFHKGKPAACGMIYRQETEQGLCTLVSDVMALPLPNKANLMQMMENHLLALADQDSQFFVTQK
;
A
#
# COMPACT_ATOMS: atom_id res chain seq x y z
N MET A 1 -0.08 17.80 9.29
CA MET A 1 -0.85 16.54 9.41
C MET A 1 -0.74 15.66 8.16
N ILE A 2 -1.19 16.10 6.97
CA ILE A 2 -1.06 15.30 5.72
C ILE A 2 0.40 14.99 5.36
N GLU A 3 1.25 16.02 5.34
CA GLU A 3 2.67 15.85 5.02
C GLU A 3 3.32 14.89 6.03
N GLN A 4 3.03 15.11 7.32
CA GLN A 4 3.52 14.29 8.42
C GLN A 4 3.14 12.80 8.32
N ILE A 5 1.87 12.44 8.07
CA ILE A 5 1.48 11.02 7.97
C ILE A 5 2.11 10.35 6.73
N THR A 6 2.30 11.11 5.66
CA THR A 6 2.96 10.62 4.45
C THR A 6 4.45 10.37 4.67
N GLU A 7 5.13 11.28 5.37
CA GLU A 7 6.54 11.14 5.76
C GLU A 7 6.76 9.95 6.71
N LEU A 8 5.86 9.76 7.68
CA LEU A 8 5.89 8.62 8.59
C LEU A 8 5.70 7.30 7.84
N LYS A 9 4.70 7.23 6.95
CA LYS A 9 4.50 6.05 6.08
C LYS A 9 5.73 5.76 5.23
N ASN A 10 6.33 6.78 4.63
CA ASN A 10 7.49 6.61 3.77
C ASN A 10 8.74 6.21 4.55
N SER A 11 8.90 6.70 5.78
CA SER A 11 9.98 6.29 6.69
C SER A 11 9.82 4.83 7.11
N TRP A 12 8.59 4.40 7.44
CA TRP A 12 8.30 3.00 7.76
C TRP A 12 8.56 2.07 6.56
N MET A 13 8.13 2.46 5.36
CA MET A 13 8.43 1.68 4.15
C MET A 13 9.95 1.56 3.92
N ALA A 14 10.72 2.62 4.18
CA ALA A 14 12.17 2.64 4.02
C ALA A 14 12.91 1.80 5.06
N SER A 15 12.42 1.74 6.31
CA SER A 15 13.10 1.05 7.42
C SER A 15 13.36 -0.43 7.15
N HIS A 16 12.52 -1.08 6.34
CA HIS A 16 12.74 -2.48 5.92
C HIS A 16 14.04 -2.70 5.15
N ILE A 17 14.63 -1.65 4.58
CA ILE A 17 15.94 -1.70 3.92
C ILE A 17 16.99 -0.88 4.67
N THR A 18 16.67 0.32 5.15
CA THR A 18 17.66 1.20 5.79
C THR A 18 18.14 0.66 7.14
N ASP A 19 17.30 -0.12 7.82
CA ASP A 19 17.60 -0.69 9.13
C ASP A 19 17.97 -2.18 9.03
N ALA A 20 17.97 -2.74 7.82
CA ALA A 20 18.41 -4.10 7.57
C ALA A 20 19.93 -4.22 7.78
N GLU A 21 20.38 -5.31 8.40
CA GLU A 21 21.81 -5.56 8.65
C GLU A 21 22.60 -5.75 7.34
N PHE A 22 21.97 -6.34 6.32
CA PHE A 22 22.58 -6.67 5.03
C PHE A 22 21.60 -6.45 3.87
N PRO A 23 21.26 -5.19 3.51
CA PRO A 23 20.41 -4.93 2.35
C PRO A 23 21.14 -5.35 1.07
N THR A 24 20.37 -5.86 0.09
CA THR A 24 20.95 -6.19 -1.22
C THR A 24 20.99 -4.93 -2.08
N PRO A 25 21.99 -4.76 -2.98
CA PRO A 25 22.03 -3.63 -3.91
C PRO A 25 20.76 -3.51 -4.78
N LEU A 26 20.10 -4.65 -5.05
CA LEU A 26 18.85 -4.69 -5.81
C LEU A 26 17.68 -4.13 -4.99
N SER A 27 17.58 -4.48 -3.70
CA SER A 27 16.57 -3.93 -2.80
C SER A 27 16.76 -2.43 -2.55
N GLU A 28 18.01 -1.94 -2.45
CA GLU A 28 18.31 -0.51 -2.37
C GLU A 28 17.86 0.25 -3.63
N LYS A 29 18.10 -0.33 -4.81
CA LYS A 29 17.58 0.20 -6.08
C LYS A 29 16.04 0.23 -6.07
N GLY A 30 15.41 -0.84 -5.58
CA GLY A 30 13.96 -0.93 -5.44
C GLY A 30 13.35 0.15 -4.55
N LEU A 31 13.95 0.38 -3.38
CA LEU A 31 13.53 1.45 -2.46
C LEU A 31 13.64 2.83 -3.13
N ASN A 32 14.75 3.10 -3.82
CA ASN A 32 14.96 4.37 -4.53
C ASN A 32 13.90 4.62 -5.62
N LEU A 33 13.54 3.58 -6.39
CA LEU A 33 12.48 3.64 -7.40
C LEU A 33 11.11 3.90 -6.75
N TYR A 34 10.81 3.18 -5.66
CA TYR A 34 9.58 3.36 -4.89
C TYR A 34 9.45 4.81 -4.36
N GLN A 35 10.49 5.33 -3.72
CA GLN A 35 10.50 6.71 -3.20
C GLN A 35 10.41 7.76 -4.31
N SER A 36 11.03 7.52 -5.47
CA SER A 36 10.94 8.42 -6.61
C SER A 36 9.50 8.53 -7.14
N ARG A 37 8.78 7.40 -7.17
CA ARG A 37 7.35 7.37 -7.52
C ARG A 37 6.50 8.13 -6.50
N LEU A 38 6.77 7.98 -5.20
CA LEU A 38 6.01 8.68 -4.15
C LEU A 38 6.07 10.21 -4.27
N LYS A 39 7.18 10.77 -4.77
CA LYS A 39 7.33 12.22 -5.02
C LYS A 39 6.40 12.76 -6.12
N GLN A 40 5.84 11.89 -6.94
CA GLN A 40 4.91 12.25 -8.03
C GLN A 40 3.45 12.18 -7.59
N LEU A 41 3.16 11.63 -6.41
CA LEU A 41 1.81 11.44 -5.91
C LEU A 41 1.32 12.69 -5.17
N SER A 42 0.01 12.89 -5.23
CA SER A 42 -0.70 13.94 -4.51
C SER A 42 -1.48 13.33 -3.34
N THR A 43 -1.67 14.12 -2.29
CA THR A 43 -2.40 13.72 -1.09
C THR A 43 -3.61 14.61 -0.89
N GLN A 44 -4.76 14.02 -0.56
CA GLN A 44 -6.01 14.74 -0.38
C GLN A 44 -6.77 14.23 0.86
N PHE A 45 -7.42 15.14 1.57
CA PHE A 45 -8.40 14.78 2.61
C PHE A 45 -9.69 14.29 1.96
N LEU A 46 -10.26 13.23 2.50
CA LEU A 46 -11.62 12.80 2.17
C LEU A 46 -12.59 13.26 3.25
N SER A 47 -13.63 13.99 2.83
CA SER A 47 -14.72 14.43 3.70
C SER A 47 -15.86 13.41 3.79
N THR A 48 -15.93 12.46 2.86
CA THR A 48 -16.94 11.41 2.80
C THR A 48 -16.33 10.13 2.27
N ILE A 49 -16.73 9.00 2.84
CA ILE A 49 -16.34 7.69 2.36
C ILE A 49 -17.38 7.20 1.36
N PRO A 50 -16.97 6.72 0.17
CA PRO A 50 -17.90 6.17 -0.80
C PRO A 50 -18.69 5.02 -0.20
N SER A 51 -20.00 4.97 -0.48
CA SER A 51 -20.85 3.82 -0.11
C SER A 51 -20.26 2.54 -0.71
N ASN A 52 -20.13 1.50 0.11
CA ASN A 52 -19.65 0.19 -0.37
C ASN A 52 -20.54 -0.32 -1.50
N SER A 53 -19.95 -0.47 -2.69
CA SER A 53 -20.53 -1.22 -3.80
C SER A 53 -20.19 -2.69 -3.67
N ASP A 54 -21.00 -3.57 -4.26
CA ASP A 54 -20.63 -4.98 -4.41
C ASP A 54 -19.22 -5.11 -4.97
N SER A 55 -18.40 -5.93 -4.32
CA SER A 55 -17.02 -6.17 -4.72
C SER A 55 -16.87 -7.57 -5.28
N GLU A 56 -16.18 -7.66 -6.41
CA GLU A 56 -15.76 -8.95 -7.00
C GLU A 56 -14.40 -9.42 -6.44
N LEU A 57 -13.85 -8.69 -5.46
CA LEU A 57 -12.61 -9.02 -4.77
C LEU A 57 -12.89 -9.73 -3.44
N THR A 58 -12.11 -10.76 -3.15
CA THR A 58 -11.92 -11.27 -1.79
C THR A 58 -10.67 -10.64 -1.21
N TYR A 59 -10.78 -9.97 -0.06
CA TYR A 59 -9.69 -9.21 0.55
C TYR A 59 -9.01 -10.01 1.66
N TYR A 60 -7.69 -9.96 1.67
CA TYR A 60 -6.86 -10.56 2.72
C TYR A 60 -5.88 -9.51 3.25
N ARG A 61 -5.83 -9.37 4.58
CA ARG A 61 -4.74 -8.65 5.24
C ARG A 61 -3.46 -9.46 5.05
N VAL A 62 -2.36 -8.78 4.73
CA VAL A 62 -1.05 -9.40 4.62
C VAL A 62 -0.50 -9.65 6.02
N ASP A 63 -0.40 -10.92 6.41
CA ASP A 63 0.05 -11.38 7.73
C ASP A 63 1.09 -12.51 7.64
N CYS A 64 1.46 -12.91 6.43
CA CYS A 64 2.38 -14.01 6.17
C CYS A 64 3.14 -13.80 4.87
N HIS A 65 4.30 -14.46 4.77
CA HIS A 65 5.19 -14.34 3.61
C HIS A 65 4.51 -14.61 2.25
N PRO A 66 3.63 -15.61 2.07
CA PRO A 66 2.92 -15.80 0.80
C PRO A 66 2.04 -14.61 0.39
N LEU A 67 1.45 -13.90 1.35
CA LEU A 67 0.67 -12.70 1.08
C LEU A 67 1.57 -11.49 0.82
N THR A 68 2.72 -11.39 1.48
CA THR A 68 3.73 -10.37 1.18
C THR A 68 4.18 -10.47 -0.27
N ILE A 69 4.53 -11.68 -0.74
CA ILE A 69 4.89 -11.91 -2.15
C ILE A 69 3.78 -11.43 -3.11
N ARG A 70 2.52 -11.72 -2.80
CA ARG A 70 1.39 -11.35 -3.69
C ARG A 70 1.14 -9.84 -3.68
N PHE A 71 1.29 -9.19 -2.52
CA PHE A 71 1.25 -7.74 -2.43
C PHE A 71 2.36 -7.12 -3.28
N SER A 72 3.61 -7.56 -3.08
CA SER A 72 4.80 -7.08 -3.81
C SER A 72 4.63 -7.24 -5.31
N MET A 73 4.11 -8.39 -5.76
CA MET A 73 3.87 -8.67 -7.17
C MET A 73 2.86 -7.69 -7.79
N VAL A 74 1.74 -7.43 -7.10
CA VAL A 74 0.70 -6.52 -7.61
C VAL A 74 1.20 -5.08 -7.60
N LEU A 75 1.84 -4.63 -6.52
CA LEU A 75 2.34 -3.26 -6.43
C LEU A 75 3.48 -3.00 -7.41
N ALA A 76 4.42 -3.94 -7.56
CA ALA A 76 5.52 -3.83 -8.52
C ALA A 76 5.03 -3.80 -9.98
N SER A 77 3.83 -4.32 -10.27
CA SER A 77 3.27 -4.33 -11.64
C SER A 77 3.04 -2.95 -12.25
N GLN A 78 3.19 -1.87 -11.48
CA GLN A 78 3.13 -0.50 -11.98
C GLN A 78 4.39 -0.06 -12.74
N TRP A 79 5.53 -0.73 -12.57
CA TRP A 79 6.75 -0.45 -13.34
C TRP A 79 6.75 -1.26 -14.64
N GLU A 80 6.89 -0.57 -15.76
CA GLU A 80 6.92 -1.17 -17.10
C GLU A 80 8.29 -1.76 -17.46
N ASP A 81 9.38 -1.14 -16.99
CA ASP A 81 10.73 -1.71 -17.14
C ASP A 81 10.89 -2.92 -16.22
N GLU A 82 11.21 -4.08 -16.80
CA GLU A 82 11.29 -5.33 -16.05
C GLU A 82 12.44 -5.33 -15.02
N ASN A 83 13.54 -4.59 -15.24
CA ASN A 83 14.62 -4.47 -14.26
C ASN A 83 14.25 -3.55 -13.09
N GLU A 84 13.43 -2.52 -13.34
CA GLU A 84 12.88 -1.67 -12.29
C GLU A 84 11.84 -2.43 -11.46
N LYS A 85 10.96 -3.15 -12.14
CA LYS A 85 9.95 -4.01 -11.52
C LYS A 85 10.57 -5.10 -10.65
N GLU A 86 11.60 -5.79 -11.14
CA GLU A 86 12.35 -6.78 -10.36
C GLU A 86 12.98 -6.15 -9.12
N ALA A 87 13.61 -4.98 -9.26
CA ALA A 87 14.21 -4.27 -8.13
C ALA A 87 13.17 -3.87 -7.07
N VAL A 88 12.03 -3.32 -7.50
CA VAL A 88 10.96 -2.94 -6.56
C VAL A 88 10.31 -4.18 -5.94
N PHE A 89 10.13 -5.26 -6.71
CA PHE A 89 9.63 -6.52 -6.17
C PHE A 89 10.55 -7.06 -5.08
N GLU A 90 11.86 -7.13 -5.32
CA GLU A 90 12.88 -7.55 -4.35
C GLU A 90 12.86 -6.68 -3.09
N TYR A 91 12.66 -5.37 -3.22
CA TYR A 91 12.48 -4.48 -2.08
C TYR A 91 11.22 -4.81 -1.28
N LEU A 92 10.06 -4.88 -1.94
CA LEU A 92 8.77 -5.03 -1.26
C LEU A 92 8.62 -6.39 -0.57
N THR A 93 9.31 -7.44 -1.04
CA THR A 93 9.32 -8.76 -0.37
C THR A 93 10.08 -8.78 0.95
N GLN A 94 10.90 -7.76 1.23
CA GLN A 94 11.59 -7.59 2.53
C GLN A 94 10.71 -6.95 3.60
N ILE A 95 9.49 -6.52 3.28
CA ILE A 95 8.56 -5.98 4.27
C ILE A 95 8.25 -7.06 5.30
N MET A 96 8.64 -6.78 6.55
CA MET A 96 8.39 -7.61 7.72
C MET A 96 7.36 -6.94 8.61
N PHE A 97 6.42 -7.74 9.15
CA PHE A 97 5.38 -7.21 10.01
C PHE A 97 5.70 -7.48 11.47
N GLU A 98 5.52 -6.44 12.28
CA GLU A 98 5.39 -6.52 13.73
C GLU A 98 3.90 -6.41 14.09
N ASP A 99 3.48 -7.06 15.17
CA ASP A 99 2.06 -7.15 15.55
C ASP A 99 1.43 -5.77 15.81
N ASP A 100 2.23 -4.80 16.24
CA ASP A 100 1.86 -3.41 16.54
C ASP A 100 2.21 -2.42 15.41
N SER A 101 2.51 -2.93 14.21
CA SER A 101 2.85 -2.09 13.06
C SER A 101 1.75 -1.05 12.75
N PRO A 102 2.10 0.23 12.52
CA PRO A 102 1.14 1.26 12.08
C PRO A 102 0.63 1.00 10.65
N ALA A 103 1.25 0.06 9.92
CA ALA A 103 0.98 -0.27 8.53
C ALA A 103 0.26 -1.60 8.39
N HIS A 104 -0.87 -1.59 7.68
CA HIS A 104 -1.60 -2.79 7.28
C HIS A 104 -1.71 -2.86 5.77
N LEU A 105 -1.15 -3.91 5.18
CA LEU A 105 -1.18 -4.17 3.75
C LEU A 105 -2.29 -5.16 3.42
N TYR A 106 -2.87 -5.03 2.23
CA TYR A 106 -3.98 -5.87 1.77
C TYR A 106 -3.78 -6.32 0.33
N VAL A 107 -4.26 -7.53 0.04
CA VAL A 107 -4.34 -8.09 -1.31
C VAL A 107 -5.79 -8.49 -1.61
N GLY A 108 -6.29 -8.03 -2.75
CA GLY A 108 -7.59 -8.37 -3.29
C GLY A 108 -7.43 -9.46 -4.35
N PHE A 109 -8.21 -10.54 -4.22
CA PHE A 109 -8.23 -11.65 -5.14
C PHE A 109 -9.48 -11.60 -6.01
N HIS A 110 -9.28 -11.69 -7.33
CA HIS A 110 -10.36 -11.87 -8.28
C HIS A 110 -10.28 -13.29 -8.87
N LYS A 111 -11.37 -14.07 -8.74
CA LYS A 111 -11.45 -15.45 -9.24
C LYS A 111 -10.27 -16.34 -8.77
N GLY A 112 -9.91 -16.22 -7.50
CA GLY A 112 -8.86 -17.02 -6.86
C GLY A 112 -7.42 -16.60 -7.19
N LYS A 113 -7.21 -15.48 -7.89
CA LYS A 113 -5.87 -14.94 -8.21
C LYS A 113 -5.70 -13.52 -7.62
N PRO A 114 -4.50 -13.15 -7.13
CA PRO A 114 -4.23 -11.78 -6.72
C PRO A 114 -4.46 -10.83 -7.89
N ALA A 115 -5.14 -9.72 -7.64
CA ALA A 115 -5.60 -8.80 -8.68
C ALA A 115 -5.43 -7.32 -8.30
N ALA A 116 -5.56 -6.99 -7.01
CA ALA A 116 -5.35 -5.65 -6.48
C ALA A 116 -4.59 -5.68 -5.15
N CYS A 117 -3.97 -4.58 -4.77
CA CYS A 117 -3.35 -4.38 -3.47
C CYS A 117 -3.54 -2.95 -3.00
N GLY A 118 -3.33 -2.71 -1.71
CA GLY A 118 -3.24 -1.38 -1.14
C GLY A 118 -2.86 -1.42 0.33
N MET A 119 -2.67 -0.24 0.91
CA MET A 119 -2.10 -0.07 2.23
C MET A 119 -2.92 0.93 3.04
N ILE A 120 -3.06 0.63 4.33
CA ILE A 120 -3.52 1.54 5.37
C ILE A 120 -2.32 1.85 6.27
N TYR A 121 -2.07 3.13 6.52
CA TYR A 121 -1.12 3.59 7.53
C TYR A 121 -1.85 4.45 8.56
N ARG A 122 -1.65 4.17 9.84
CA ARG A 122 -2.35 4.84 10.95
C ARG A 122 -1.38 5.60 11.83
N GLN A 123 -1.78 6.80 12.21
CA GLN A 123 -1.01 7.64 13.12
C GLN A 123 -1.96 8.30 14.12
N GLU A 124 -1.71 8.10 15.42
CA GLU A 124 -2.35 8.90 16.45
C GLU A 124 -1.82 10.33 16.43
N THR A 125 -2.72 11.30 16.50
CA THR A 125 -2.41 12.73 16.57
C THR A 125 -3.11 13.35 17.77
N GLU A 126 -2.78 14.59 18.11
CA GLU A 126 -3.49 15.35 19.16
C GLU A 126 -5.00 15.50 18.85
N GLN A 127 -5.37 15.44 17.58
CA GLN A 127 -6.76 15.53 17.10
C GLN A 127 -7.41 14.14 16.95
N GLY A 128 -6.66 13.10 17.34
CA GLY A 128 -6.97 11.68 17.33
C GLY A 128 -6.49 10.93 16.08
N LEU A 129 -7.13 9.82 15.72
CA LEU A 129 -6.58 8.85 14.77
C LEU A 129 -6.69 9.34 13.32
N CYS A 130 -5.55 9.50 12.68
CA CYS A 130 -5.43 9.81 11.25
C CYS A 130 -5.07 8.56 10.47
N THR A 131 -5.79 8.29 9.39
CA THR A 131 -5.54 7.15 8.50
C THR A 131 -5.21 7.60 7.08
N LEU A 132 -4.11 7.08 6.56
CA LEU A 132 -3.69 7.21 5.17
C LEU A 132 -4.00 5.92 4.40
N VAL A 133 -4.75 6.01 3.32
CA VAL A 133 -4.89 4.97 2.30
C VAL A 133 -3.94 5.27 1.14
N SER A 134 -3.01 4.37 0.87
CA SER A 134 -2.00 4.55 -0.17
C SER A 134 -1.69 3.25 -0.91
N ASP A 135 -0.82 3.34 -1.91
CA ASP A 135 -0.26 2.19 -2.63
C ASP A 135 -1.33 1.28 -3.25
N VAL A 136 -2.48 1.86 -3.58
CA VAL A 136 -3.57 1.18 -4.29
C VAL A 136 -3.15 0.91 -5.73
N MET A 137 -3.11 -0.35 -6.11
CA MET A 137 -2.75 -0.79 -7.45
C MET A 137 -3.54 -2.04 -7.84
N ALA A 138 -3.72 -2.24 -9.14
CA ALA A 138 -4.22 -3.50 -9.68
C ALA A 138 -3.37 -3.95 -10.86
N LEU A 139 -3.33 -5.26 -11.08
CA LEU A 139 -2.68 -5.87 -12.24
C LEU A 139 -3.24 -5.28 -13.55
N PRO A 140 -2.46 -5.31 -14.65
CA PRO A 140 -2.86 -4.79 -15.96
C PRO A 140 -3.92 -5.69 -16.63
N LEU A 141 -5.11 -5.75 -16.04
CA LEU A 141 -6.29 -6.44 -16.53
C LEU A 141 -7.26 -5.43 -17.18
N PRO A 142 -8.16 -5.87 -18.07
CA PRO A 142 -9.12 -4.95 -18.73
C PRO A 142 -9.96 -4.11 -17.75
N ASN A 143 -10.22 -4.62 -16.55
CA ASN A 143 -10.98 -3.94 -15.49
C ASN A 143 -10.08 -3.30 -14.40
N LYS A 144 -8.81 -3.00 -14.70
CA LYS A 144 -7.83 -2.44 -13.73
C LYS A 144 -8.38 -1.30 -12.88
N ALA A 145 -8.99 -0.29 -13.51
CA ALA A 145 -9.53 0.88 -12.80
C ALA A 145 -10.63 0.51 -11.80
N ASN A 146 -11.50 -0.44 -12.16
CA ASN A 146 -12.56 -0.92 -11.29
C ASN A 146 -12.01 -1.73 -10.11
N LEU A 147 -11.00 -2.58 -10.34
CA LEU A 147 -10.30 -3.32 -9.28
C LEU A 147 -9.59 -2.38 -8.29
N MET A 148 -8.95 -1.32 -8.79
CA MET A 148 -8.35 -0.28 -7.94
C MET A 148 -9.42 0.43 -7.10
N GLN A 149 -10.56 0.80 -7.70
CA GLN A 149 -11.66 1.43 -6.98
C GLN A 149 -12.24 0.52 -5.89
N MET A 150 -12.43 -0.77 -6.19
CA MET A 150 -12.89 -1.77 -5.22
C MET A 150 -11.90 -1.92 -4.06
N MET A 151 -10.60 -1.93 -4.33
CA MET A 151 -9.57 -1.98 -3.30
C MET A 151 -9.60 -0.73 -2.42
N GLU A 152 -9.60 0.45 -3.03
CA GLU A 152 -9.67 1.71 -2.28
C GLU A 152 -10.92 1.79 -1.40
N ASN A 153 -12.10 1.47 -1.93
CA ASN A 153 -13.35 1.49 -1.16
C ASN A 153 -13.29 0.55 0.05
N HIS A 154 -12.72 -0.65 -0.12
CA HIS A 154 -12.54 -1.58 0.99
C HIS A 154 -11.61 -1.02 2.07
N LEU A 155 -10.48 -0.43 1.68
CA LEU A 155 -9.53 0.16 2.64
C LEU A 155 -10.15 1.37 3.36
N LEU A 156 -10.91 2.20 2.66
CA LEU A 156 -11.64 3.31 3.28
C LEU A 156 -12.71 2.81 4.26
N ALA A 157 -13.46 1.77 3.91
CA ALA A 157 -14.44 1.16 4.82
C ALA A 157 -13.80 0.54 6.08
N LEU A 158 -12.58 0.01 5.98
CA LEU A 158 -11.79 -0.44 7.13
C LEU A 158 -11.22 0.72 7.96
N ALA A 159 -10.97 1.87 7.33
CA ALA A 159 -10.51 3.06 8.02
C ALA A 159 -11.65 3.77 8.78
N ASP A 160 -12.88 3.73 8.25
CA ASP A 160 -14.06 4.43 8.78
C ASP A 160 -14.42 4.04 10.22
N GLN A 161 -14.06 2.82 10.62
CA GLN A 161 -14.49 2.26 11.90
C GLN A 161 -13.88 3.00 13.10
N ASP A 162 -12.70 3.64 12.93
CA ASP A 162 -11.92 4.20 14.04
C ASP A 162 -11.30 5.58 13.77
N SER A 163 -11.33 6.09 12.53
CA SER A 163 -10.56 7.27 12.14
C SER A 163 -11.38 8.57 12.17
N GLN A 164 -10.76 9.66 12.61
CA GLN A 164 -11.36 11.01 12.51
C GLN A 164 -10.97 11.73 11.23
N PHE A 165 -9.85 11.33 10.61
CA PHE A 165 -9.35 11.94 9.38
C PHE A 165 -8.90 10.87 8.39
N PHE A 166 -9.24 11.10 7.11
CA PHE A 166 -8.92 10.22 5.99
C PHE A 166 -8.08 10.96 4.98
N VAL A 167 -6.95 10.36 4.62
CA VAL A 167 -6.08 10.87 3.56
C VAL A 167 -5.93 9.78 2.51
N THR A 168 -6.03 10.13 1.23
CA THR A 168 -5.62 9.24 0.14
C THR A 168 -4.40 9.80 -0.56
N GLN A 169 -3.47 8.93 -0.94
CA GLN A 169 -2.32 9.26 -1.78
C GLN A 169 -2.45 8.59 -3.15
N LYS A 170 -2.47 9.38 -4.22
CA LYS A 170 -2.65 8.93 -5.61
C LYS A 170 -1.81 9.71 -6.60
#